data_AF-A0A7J4IJ63-F1
#
_entry.id   AF-A0A7J4IJ63-F1
#
_cell.length_a   1.000
_cell.length_b   1.000
_cell.length_c   1.000
_cell.angle_alpha   90.00
_cell.angle_beta   90.00
_cell.angle_gamma   90.00
#
_symmetry.space_group_name_H-M   'P 1'
#
loop_
_entity.id
_entity.type
_entity.pdbx_description
1 polymer ?
#
loop_
_entity_poly.entity_id
_entity_poly.type
_entity_poly.pdbx_seq_one_letter_code
_entity_poly.pdbx_strand_id
1 'polypeptide(L)'
;MSTPVLQVALDLLELPRALAIAEEAVAGGADWIEAGTPLIKSEGMAAVRALAERFPDREIVADMKVADTGTLEVEMAAKAGATVVCVLADADDAVIGEAVRAARLYGVRIMADLICVADPVTRAKRLAELGVDILNCHVGIDQQMMGRSSIELVEALAETVALPLAVAGGLDAGTAAEAAAHGAAVVIVGGAIVRSADPAAETRRVKAALASGERPVRKTRSADEEIRELFATVSAPNVTDAMHRKGAMIGVVALSPGLRMAGPAVTVQTFAGDWAKPVEAIDVARPGDVLVINNDGGTHVSPWGELATLSAQNRGVAGVVIDGAARDVDDIRRMHVPVFCRGTCPNAGEPKGFGEINAEIRCAGQAVRPGDWIVGDESGVVVVPRERAYEVARRAVMVRETEERVREEIRRGSTLAAVSELLKWEKRRGSGEGR
;
A
#
# COMPACT_ATOMS: atom_id res chain seq x y z
N MET A 1 14.33 -29.25 7.23
CA MET A 1 13.73 -28.56 6.06
C MET A 1 14.77 -27.58 5.56
N SER A 2 15.01 -27.51 4.25
CA SER A 2 15.91 -26.49 3.69
C SER A 2 15.36 -25.10 3.96
N THR A 3 16.21 -24.13 4.29
CA THR A 3 15.79 -22.73 4.41
C THR A 3 15.19 -22.28 3.07
N PRO A 4 14.00 -21.64 3.08
CA PRO A 4 13.40 -21.11 1.86
C PRO A 4 14.33 -20.13 1.15
N VAL A 5 14.21 -20.10 -0.18
CA VAL A 5 14.89 -19.14 -1.03
C VAL A 5 14.26 -17.77 -0.83
N LEU A 6 15.08 -16.73 -0.65
CA LEU A 6 14.68 -15.34 -0.72
C LEU A 6 14.99 -14.79 -2.12
N GLN A 7 13.93 -14.52 -2.87
CA GLN A 7 13.98 -13.86 -4.18
C GLN A 7 13.62 -12.38 -4.02
N VAL A 8 14.43 -11.49 -4.59
CA VAL A 8 14.20 -10.04 -4.54
C VAL A 8 13.72 -9.54 -5.90
N ALA A 9 12.50 -9.01 -5.93
CA ALA A 9 11.85 -8.49 -7.14
C ALA A 9 12.12 -7.00 -7.35
N LEU A 10 12.82 -6.67 -8.44
CA LEU A 10 13.21 -5.30 -8.78
C LEU A 10 12.15 -4.64 -9.68
N ASP A 11 10.99 -4.31 -9.11
CA ASP A 11 9.90 -3.60 -9.79
C ASP A 11 10.16 -2.09 -9.90
N LEU A 12 11.18 -1.74 -10.67
CA LEU A 12 11.63 -0.36 -10.94
C LEU A 12 11.59 -0.07 -12.44
N LEU A 13 11.71 1.20 -12.83
CA LEU A 13 11.79 1.58 -14.24
C LEU A 13 13.21 1.87 -14.69
N GLU A 14 14.12 2.19 -13.75
CA GLU A 14 15.46 2.68 -14.04
C GLU A 14 16.51 1.61 -13.72
N LEU A 15 17.21 1.12 -14.76
CA LEU A 15 18.22 0.08 -14.61
C LEU A 15 19.36 0.41 -13.62
N PRO A 16 20.00 1.60 -13.65
CA PRO A 16 21.09 1.89 -12.73
C PRO A 16 20.69 1.76 -11.26
N ARG A 17 19.44 2.12 -10.96
CA ARG A 17 18.88 2.05 -9.63
C ARG A 17 18.51 0.63 -9.24
N ALA A 18 17.93 -0.15 -10.16
CA ALA A 18 17.70 -1.58 -9.94
C ALA A 18 19.00 -2.32 -9.62
N LEU A 19 20.09 -2.04 -10.34
CA LEU A 19 21.40 -2.63 -10.08
C LEU A 19 21.93 -2.27 -8.68
N ALA A 20 21.86 -1.00 -8.27
CA ALA A 20 22.31 -0.57 -6.95
C ALA A 20 21.54 -1.29 -5.82
N ILE A 21 20.21 -1.37 -5.92
CA ILE A 21 19.40 -2.08 -4.93
C ILE A 21 19.68 -3.59 -4.95
N ALA A 22 19.91 -4.17 -6.13
CA ALA A 22 20.29 -5.58 -6.24
C ALA A 22 21.62 -5.87 -5.52
N GLU A 23 22.61 -4.98 -5.62
CA GLU A 23 23.89 -5.12 -4.90
C GLU A 23 23.69 -5.11 -3.38
N GLU A 24 22.89 -4.16 -2.89
CA GLU A 24 22.54 -4.06 -1.48
C GLU A 24 21.77 -5.29 -0.99
N ALA A 25 20.81 -5.77 -1.78
CA ALA A 25 20.04 -6.97 -1.47
C ALA A 25 20.92 -8.23 -1.44
N VAL A 26 21.83 -8.41 -2.41
CA VAL A 26 22.78 -9.53 -2.41
C VAL A 26 23.72 -9.45 -1.20
N ALA A 27 24.21 -8.26 -0.86
CA ALA A 27 25.00 -8.05 0.36
C ALA A 27 24.19 -8.34 1.64
N GLY A 28 22.87 -8.18 1.57
CA GLY A 28 21.93 -8.54 2.63
C GLY A 28 21.54 -10.03 2.69
N GLY A 29 21.97 -10.83 1.70
CA GLY A 29 21.74 -12.28 1.68
C GLY A 29 20.61 -12.75 0.76
N ALA A 30 20.19 -11.95 -0.22
CA ALA A 30 19.28 -12.41 -1.28
C ALA A 30 19.89 -13.60 -2.06
N ASP A 31 19.08 -14.63 -2.30
CA ASP A 31 19.52 -15.81 -3.05
C ASP A 31 19.30 -15.61 -4.55
N TRP A 32 18.11 -15.13 -4.93
CA TRP A 32 17.69 -14.94 -6.31
C TRP A 32 17.39 -13.47 -6.57
N ILE A 33 17.75 -12.97 -7.74
CA ILE A 33 17.46 -11.60 -8.17
C ILE A 33 16.54 -11.64 -9.39
N GLU A 34 15.44 -10.91 -9.32
CA GLU A 34 14.44 -10.85 -10.37
C GLU A 34 14.44 -9.49 -11.07
N ALA A 35 14.58 -9.52 -12.40
CA ALA A 35 14.18 -8.41 -13.24
C ALA A 35 12.65 -8.38 -13.30
N GLY A 36 12.04 -7.47 -12.52
CA GLY A 36 10.59 -7.36 -12.43
C GLY A 36 9.96 -6.90 -13.75
N THR A 37 8.66 -7.19 -13.91
CA THR A 37 7.89 -6.81 -15.12
C THR A 37 8.08 -5.35 -15.53
N PRO A 38 8.01 -4.33 -14.64
CA PRO A 38 8.20 -2.93 -15.03
C PRO A 38 9.59 -2.63 -15.57
N LEU A 39 10.63 -3.26 -14.99
CA LEU A 39 12.01 -3.05 -15.39
C LEU A 39 12.25 -3.63 -16.78
N ILE A 40 11.77 -4.85 -17.02
CA ILE A 40 11.82 -5.48 -18.35
C ILE A 40 11.04 -4.66 -19.39
N LYS A 41 9.88 -4.11 -19.03
CA LYS A 41 9.09 -3.27 -19.96
C LYS A 41 9.78 -1.95 -20.29
N SER A 42 10.54 -1.40 -19.35
CA SER A 42 11.27 -0.13 -19.53
C SER A 42 12.57 -0.31 -20.33
N GLU A 43 13.35 -1.33 -19.97
CA GLU A 43 14.76 -1.49 -20.40
C GLU A 43 14.98 -2.70 -21.33
N GLY A 44 13.94 -3.52 -21.52
CA GLY A 44 14.01 -4.77 -22.26
C GLY A 44 14.97 -5.78 -21.64
N MET A 45 15.54 -6.65 -22.49
CA MET A 45 16.50 -7.67 -22.07
C MET A 45 17.86 -7.11 -21.66
N ALA A 46 18.10 -5.80 -21.80
CA ALA A 46 19.31 -5.18 -21.26
C ALA A 46 19.35 -5.28 -19.73
N ALA A 47 18.20 -5.21 -19.05
CA ALA A 47 18.11 -5.37 -17.62
C ALA A 47 18.54 -6.77 -17.16
N VAL A 48 18.03 -7.82 -17.82
CA VAL A 48 18.37 -9.22 -17.51
C VAL A 48 19.87 -9.46 -17.74
N ARG A 49 20.44 -8.98 -18.86
CA ARG A 49 21.89 -9.09 -19.15
C ARG A 49 22.73 -8.42 -18.08
N ALA A 50 22.39 -7.18 -17.71
CA ALA A 50 23.14 -6.44 -16.71
C ALA A 50 23.12 -7.12 -15.34
N LEU A 51 21.98 -7.71 -14.94
CA LEU A 51 21.87 -8.48 -13.70
C LEU A 51 22.69 -9.76 -13.76
N ALA A 52 22.62 -10.52 -14.85
CA ALA A 52 23.39 -11.75 -15.03
C ALA A 52 24.91 -11.50 -15.06
N GLU A 53 25.35 -10.43 -15.72
CA GLU A 53 26.76 -10.01 -15.73
C GLU A 53 27.26 -9.58 -14.35
N ARG A 54 26.40 -8.88 -13.57
CA ARG A 54 26.76 -8.37 -12.25
C ARG A 54 26.75 -9.45 -11.16
N PHE A 55 25.88 -10.45 -11.29
CA PHE A 55 25.65 -11.48 -10.27
C PHE A 55 25.73 -12.91 -10.85
N PRO A 56 26.89 -13.34 -11.38
CA PRO A 56 27.03 -14.63 -12.06
C PRO A 56 26.81 -15.85 -11.15
N ASP A 57 26.98 -15.68 -9.83
CA ASP A 57 26.79 -16.75 -8.84
C ASP A 57 25.37 -16.78 -8.25
N ARG A 58 24.42 -16.05 -8.85
CA ARG A 58 23.03 -15.95 -8.40
C ARG A 58 22.08 -16.44 -9.47
N GLU A 59 20.93 -16.92 -9.02
CA GLU A 59 19.82 -17.23 -9.91
C GLU A 59 19.19 -15.91 -10.38
N ILE A 60 19.03 -15.78 -11.69
CA ILE A 60 18.45 -14.60 -12.34
C ILE A 60 17.08 -14.96 -12.86
N VAL A 61 16.07 -14.30 -12.32
CA VAL A 61 14.67 -14.49 -12.73
C VAL A 61 14.28 -13.38 -13.70
N ALA A 62 13.74 -13.75 -14.86
CA ALA A 62 13.10 -12.82 -15.77
C ALA A 62 11.58 -12.91 -15.60
N ASP A 63 10.96 -11.90 -14.98
CA ASP A 63 9.51 -11.83 -14.85
C ASP A 63 8.86 -11.33 -16.15
N MET A 64 8.98 -12.15 -17.20
CA MET A 64 8.46 -11.86 -18.54
C MET A 64 6.94 -11.83 -18.56
N LYS A 65 6.30 -12.61 -17.68
CA LYS A 65 4.85 -12.89 -17.72
C LYS A 65 4.40 -13.31 -19.11
N VAL A 66 5.15 -14.24 -19.71
CA VAL A 66 4.91 -14.74 -21.06
C VAL A 66 3.46 -15.18 -21.19
N ALA A 67 2.74 -14.52 -22.10
CA ALA A 67 1.34 -14.78 -22.41
C ALA A 67 1.15 -15.28 -23.84
N ASP A 68 2.13 -14.99 -24.71
CA ASP A 68 2.15 -15.35 -26.12
C ASP A 68 3.58 -15.73 -26.54
N THR A 69 3.73 -16.42 -27.66
CA THR A 69 5.04 -16.76 -28.25
C THR A 69 6.02 -17.44 -27.29
N GLY A 70 5.54 -18.46 -26.55
CA GLY A 70 6.28 -19.16 -25.49
C GLY A 70 7.76 -19.46 -25.78
N THR A 71 8.05 -19.99 -26.97
CA THR A 71 9.42 -20.29 -27.39
C THR A 71 10.29 -19.03 -27.56
N LEU A 72 9.76 -17.98 -28.18
CA LEU A 72 10.52 -16.76 -28.48
C LEU A 72 10.88 -16.00 -27.21
N GLU A 73 9.93 -15.81 -26.29
CA GLU A 73 10.15 -15.07 -25.05
C GLU A 73 11.04 -15.83 -24.05
N VAL A 74 10.93 -17.15 -23.98
CA VAL A 74 11.84 -17.96 -23.15
C VAL A 74 13.26 -17.95 -23.73
N GLU A 75 13.40 -18.10 -25.05
CA GLU A 75 14.69 -18.03 -25.73
C GLU A 75 15.40 -16.68 -25.49
N MET A 76 14.68 -15.56 -25.63
CA MET A 76 15.30 -14.25 -25.47
C MET A 76 15.76 -13.99 -24.03
N ALA A 77 14.98 -14.43 -23.04
CA ALA A 77 15.33 -14.31 -21.62
C ALA A 77 16.51 -15.22 -21.25
N ALA A 78 16.49 -16.48 -21.71
CA ALA A 78 17.58 -17.41 -21.47
C ALA A 78 18.90 -16.92 -22.10
N LYS A 79 18.86 -16.44 -23.35
CA LYS A 79 20.04 -15.84 -24.02
C LYS A 79 20.52 -14.55 -23.36
N ALA A 80 19.66 -13.88 -22.60
CA ALA A 80 20.03 -12.72 -21.80
C ALA A 80 20.66 -13.09 -20.44
N GLY A 81 20.71 -14.38 -20.09
CA GLY A 81 21.32 -14.86 -18.85
C GLY A 81 20.33 -15.19 -17.73
N ALA A 82 19.02 -15.22 -18.01
CA ALA A 82 18.04 -15.71 -17.03
C ALA A 82 18.21 -17.22 -16.80
N THR A 83 18.10 -17.65 -15.55
CA THR A 83 18.06 -19.07 -15.15
C THR A 83 16.65 -19.54 -14.81
N VAL A 84 15.73 -18.59 -14.55
CA VAL A 84 14.29 -18.82 -14.38
C VAL A 84 13.52 -17.81 -15.22
N VAL A 85 12.49 -18.25 -15.92
CA VAL A 85 11.60 -17.39 -16.72
C VAL A 85 10.16 -17.54 -16.24
N CYS A 86 9.50 -16.42 -15.96
CA CYS A 86 8.11 -16.42 -15.52
C CYS A 86 7.13 -16.41 -16.71
N VAL A 87 6.12 -17.27 -16.66
CA VAL A 87 5.00 -17.33 -17.61
C VAL A 87 3.69 -17.04 -16.89
N LEU A 88 2.69 -16.47 -17.57
CA LEU A 88 1.36 -16.36 -16.97
C LEU A 88 0.70 -17.74 -16.95
N ALA A 89 0.26 -18.17 -15.77
CA ALA A 89 -0.50 -19.41 -15.65
C ALA A 89 -1.80 -19.35 -16.46
N ASP A 90 -2.43 -18.18 -16.59
CA ASP A 90 -3.68 -18.02 -17.33
C ASP A 90 -3.51 -18.04 -18.87
N ALA A 91 -2.27 -18.15 -19.38
CA ALA A 91 -2.01 -18.32 -20.81
C ALA A 91 -2.48 -19.70 -21.32
N ASP A 92 -2.66 -19.82 -22.64
CA ASP A 92 -3.06 -21.09 -23.28
C ASP A 92 -2.03 -22.20 -23.04
N ASP A 93 -2.52 -23.44 -22.90
CA ASP A 93 -1.68 -24.63 -22.71
C ASP A 93 -0.62 -24.80 -23.81
N ALA A 94 -0.93 -24.42 -25.05
CA ALA A 94 0.03 -24.47 -26.15
C ALA A 94 1.19 -23.51 -25.94
N VAL A 95 0.93 -22.30 -25.43
CA VAL A 95 1.96 -21.30 -25.12
C VAL A 95 2.87 -21.81 -23.99
N ILE A 96 2.28 -22.31 -22.91
CA ILE A 96 3.05 -22.85 -21.78
C ILE A 96 3.83 -24.10 -22.19
N GLY A 97 3.23 -24.98 -23.00
CA GLY A 97 3.91 -26.17 -23.52
C GLY A 97 5.12 -25.82 -24.40
N GLU A 98 5.01 -24.80 -25.25
CA GLU A 98 6.14 -24.27 -26.03
C GLU A 98 7.20 -23.63 -25.13
N ALA A 99 6.80 -22.84 -24.14
CA ALA A 99 7.71 -22.25 -23.16
C ALA A 99 8.51 -23.32 -22.39
N VAL A 100 7.85 -24.39 -21.93
CA VAL A 100 8.51 -25.53 -21.26
C VAL A 100 9.49 -26.22 -22.21
N ARG A 101 9.11 -26.47 -23.48
CA ARG A 101 10.04 -27.06 -24.47
C ARG A 101 11.28 -26.20 -24.68
N ALA A 102 11.10 -24.89 -24.86
CA ALA A 102 12.21 -23.96 -25.01
C ALA A 102 13.08 -23.90 -23.75
N ALA A 103 12.47 -23.91 -22.56
CA ALA A 103 13.20 -23.90 -21.30
C ALA A 103 14.13 -25.12 -21.15
N ARG A 104 13.66 -26.31 -21.53
CA ARG A 104 14.49 -27.53 -21.55
C ARG A 104 15.64 -27.43 -22.54
N LEU A 105 15.43 -26.83 -23.71
CA LEU A 105 16.48 -26.63 -24.73
C LEU A 105 17.60 -25.71 -24.21
N TYR A 106 17.23 -24.62 -23.53
CA TYR A 106 18.17 -23.61 -23.04
C TYR A 106 18.68 -23.87 -21.61
N GLY A 107 18.19 -24.91 -20.93
CA GLY A 107 18.62 -25.27 -19.58
C GLY A 107 18.11 -24.31 -18.50
N VAL A 108 16.96 -23.66 -18.71
CA VAL A 108 16.33 -22.74 -17.76
C VAL A 108 15.07 -23.36 -17.14
N ARG A 109 14.58 -22.78 -16.06
CA ARG A 109 13.35 -23.22 -15.35
C ARG A 109 12.17 -22.33 -15.67
N ILE A 110 10.97 -22.90 -15.73
CA ILE A 110 9.72 -22.16 -15.88
C ILE A 110 9.03 -21.99 -14.51
N MET A 111 8.77 -20.73 -14.16
CA MET A 111 7.89 -20.37 -13.04
C MET A 111 6.54 -19.91 -13.60
N ALA A 112 5.44 -20.60 -13.29
CA ALA A 112 4.11 -20.17 -13.72
C ALA A 112 3.45 -19.30 -12.64
N ASP A 113 3.10 -18.08 -13.02
CA ASP A 113 2.50 -17.08 -12.14
C ASP A 113 0.97 -17.20 -12.15
N LEU A 114 0.39 -17.57 -10.99
CA LEU A 114 -1.04 -17.77 -10.80
C LEU A 114 -1.84 -16.47 -10.62
N ILE A 115 -1.20 -15.31 -10.79
CA ILE A 115 -1.88 -14.01 -10.74
C ILE A 115 -3.13 -14.00 -11.64
N CYS A 116 -4.25 -13.58 -11.07
CA CYS A 116 -5.56 -13.47 -11.72
C CYS A 116 -6.20 -14.78 -12.20
N VAL A 117 -5.62 -15.96 -11.91
CA VAL A 117 -6.23 -17.25 -12.26
C VAL A 117 -7.52 -17.45 -11.44
N ALA A 118 -8.63 -17.75 -12.14
CA ALA A 118 -9.94 -17.89 -11.50
C ALA A 118 -10.07 -19.14 -10.61
N ASP A 119 -9.50 -20.27 -11.04
CA ASP A 119 -9.40 -21.52 -10.26
C ASP A 119 -7.94 -21.98 -10.17
N PRO A 120 -7.18 -21.44 -9.19
CA PRO A 120 -5.75 -21.73 -9.06
C PRO A 120 -5.44 -23.20 -8.79
N VAL A 121 -6.31 -23.92 -8.07
CA VAL A 121 -6.09 -25.31 -7.66
C VAL A 121 -6.17 -26.23 -8.87
N THR A 122 -7.23 -26.11 -9.67
CA THR A 122 -7.36 -26.87 -10.92
C THR A 122 -6.26 -26.50 -11.90
N ARG A 123 -5.94 -25.20 -12.01
CA ARG A 123 -4.89 -24.75 -12.93
C ARG A 123 -3.50 -25.25 -12.54
N ALA A 124 -3.16 -25.26 -11.25
CA ALA A 124 -1.89 -25.75 -10.74
C ALA A 124 -1.65 -27.23 -11.12
N LYS A 125 -2.66 -28.09 -11.01
CA LYS A 125 -2.55 -29.50 -11.44
C LYS A 125 -2.22 -29.60 -12.93
N ARG A 126 -2.91 -28.82 -13.75
CA ARG A 126 -2.68 -28.80 -15.20
C ARG A 126 -1.27 -28.32 -15.56
N LEU A 127 -0.79 -27.27 -14.90
CA LEU A 127 0.57 -26.75 -15.09
C LEU A 127 1.64 -27.79 -14.73
N ALA A 128 1.40 -28.59 -13.68
CA ALA A 128 2.29 -29.68 -13.31
C ALA A 128 2.36 -30.76 -14.39
N GLU A 129 1.24 -31.12 -15.02
CA GLU A 129 1.21 -32.05 -16.16
C GLU A 129 1.96 -31.50 -17.39
N LEU A 130 1.91 -30.19 -17.61
CA LEU A 130 2.62 -29.52 -18.70
C LEU A 130 4.15 -29.44 -18.46
N GLY A 131 4.62 -29.76 -17.26
CA GLY A 131 6.05 -29.82 -16.93
C GLY A 131 6.64 -28.49 -16.45
N VAL A 132 5.82 -27.59 -15.90
CA VAL A 132 6.27 -26.38 -15.19
C VAL A 132 7.12 -26.76 -13.98
N ASP A 133 8.15 -25.96 -13.67
CA ASP A 133 9.11 -26.26 -12.60
C ASP A 133 8.72 -25.66 -11.25
N ILE A 134 8.10 -24.47 -11.24
CA ILE A 134 7.75 -23.71 -10.03
C ILE A 134 6.36 -23.07 -10.22
N LEU A 135 5.53 -23.08 -9.18
CA LEU A 135 4.25 -22.36 -9.17
C LEU A 135 4.35 -21.12 -8.28
N ASN A 136 4.08 -19.94 -8.81
CA ASN A 136 4.07 -18.70 -8.03
C ASN A 136 2.65 -18.35 -7.57
N CYS A 137 2.43 -18.46 -6.27
CA CYS A 137 1.23 -18.04 -5.55
C CYS A 137 1.26 -16.51 -5.41
N HIS A 138 0.77 -15.83 -6.45
CA HIS A 138 0.87 -14.38 -6.54
C HIS A 138 -0.50 -13.72 -6.44
N VAL A 139 -0.64 -12.83 -5.45
CA VAL A 139 -1.73 -11.87 -5.40
C VAL A 139 -1.23 -10.54 -5.92
N GLY A 140 -1.77 -10.07 -7.05
CA GLY A 140 -1.36 -8.80 -7.65
C GLY A 140 -1.60 -7.59 -6.73
N ILE A 141 -0.92 -6.48 -6.99
CA ILE A 141 -0.98 -5.27 -6.14
C ILE A 141 -2.44 -4.83 -5.93
N ASP A 142 -3.25 -4.72 -6.99
CA ASP A 142 -4.65 -4.29 -6.85
C ASP A 142 -5.49 -5.26 -6.00
N GLN A 143 -5.22 -6.56 -6.08
CA GLN A 143 -5.89 -7.57 -5.28
C GLN A 143 -5.47 -7.52 -3.80
N GLN A 144 -4.20 -7.22 -3.52
CA GLN A 144 -3.72 -6.95 -2.16
C GLN A 144 -4.38 -5.71 -1.57
N MET A 145 -4.57 -4.66 -2.39
CA MET A 145 -5.30 -3.44 -1.99
C MET A 145 -6.78 -3.72 -1.68
N MET A 146 -7.29 -4.91 -2.02
CA MET A 146 -8.64 -5.38 -1.70
C MET A 146 -8.65 -6.46 -0.59
N GLY A 147 -7.50 -6.74 0.04
CA GLY A 147 -7.40 -7.63 1.21
C GLY A 147 -7.18 -9.11 0.87
N ARG A 148 -6.89 -9.47 -0.39
CA ARG A 148 -6.56 -10.86 -0.74
C ARG A 148 -5.16 -11.26 -0.24
N SER A 149 -5.03 -12.48 0.26
CA SER A 149 -3.79 -13.02 0.84
C SER A 149 -3.16 -14.08 -0.07
N SER A 150 -1.85 -13.98 -0.30
CA SER A 150 -1.07 -14.99 -1.01
C SER A 150 -0.79 -16.23 -0.16
N ILE A 151 -0.87 -16.13 1.17
CA ILE A 151 -0.62 -17.23 2.11
C ILE A 151 -1.73 -18.28 2.03
N GLU A 152 -2.99 -17.85 1.96
CA GLU A 152 -4.15 -18.76 1.81
C GLU A 152 -4.05 -19.59 0.52
N LEU A 153 -3.48 -19.01 -0.54
CA LEU A 153 -3.23 -19.71 -1.80
C LEU A 153 -2.11 -20.75 -1.66
N VAL A 154 -1.05 -20.44 -0.92
CA VAL A 154 0.03 -21.40 -0.64
C VAL A 154 -0.52 -22.61 0.12
N GLU A 155 -1.33 -22.39 1.16
CA GLU A 155 -1.97 -23.47 1.93
C GLU A 155 -2.79 -24.40 1.04
N ALA A 156 -3.65 -23.83 0.19
CA ALA A 156 -4.50 -24.61 -0.71
C ALA A 156 -3.70 -25.46 -1.72
N LEU A 157 -2.55 -24.94 -2.17
CA LEU A 157 -1.73 -25.61 -3.19
C LEU A 157 -0.72 -26.59 -2.61
N ALA A 158 -0.21 -26.35 -1.39
CA ALA A 158 0.76 -27.22 -0.74
C ALA A 158 0.22 -28.65 -0.53
N GLU A 159 -1.10 -28.79 -0.34
CA GLU A 159 -1.77 -30.10 -0.22
C GLU A 159 -2.10 -30.74 -1.58
N THR A 160 -2.01 -29.98 -2.66
CA THR A 160 -2.56 -30.36 -3.98
C THR A 160 -1.49 -30.79 -4.98
N VAL A 161 -0.33 -30.13 -4.98
CA VAL A 161 0.73 -30.33 -5.98
C VAL A 161 2.10 -30.47 -5.33
N ALA A 162 2.95 -31.34 -5.89
CA ALA A 162 4.30 -31.59 -5.37
C ALA A 162 5.35 -30.60 -5.89
N LEU A 163 4.97 -29.66 -6.77
CA LEU A 163 5.88 -28.67 -7.31
C LEU A 163 6.33 -27.68 -6.22
N PRO A 164 7.58 -27.18 -6.27
CA PRO A 164 8.00 -26.04 -5.47
C PRO A 164 7.04 -24.86 -5.61
N LEU A 165 6.59 -24.34 -4.47
CA LEU A 165 5.75 -23.15 -4.42
C LEU A 165 6.61 -21.91 -4.17
N ALA A 166 6.50 -20.93 -5.06
CA ALA A 166 6.89 -19.56 -4.82
C ALA A 166 5.69 -18.77 -4.29
N VAL A 167 5.93 -17.72 -3.53
CA VAL A 167 4.89 -16.83 -3.01
C VAL A 167 5.29 -15.38 -3.22
N ALA A 168 4.38 -14.60 -3.79
CA ALA A 168 4.56 -13.18 -4.04
C ALA A 168 3.33 -12.39 -3.61
N GLY A 169 3.56 -11.13 -3.28
CA GLY A 169 2.49 -10.15 -3.13
C GLY A 169 2.50 -9.43 -1.78
N GLY A 170 3.28 -8.36 -1.69
CA GLY A 170 3.26 -7.45 -0.53
C GLY A 170 3.86 -8.02 0.74
N LEU A 171 4.77 -8.98 0.62
CA LEU A 171 5.43 -9.64 1.74
C LEU A 171 6.47 -8.73 2.40
N ASP A 172 6.60 -8.88 3.72
CA ASP A 172 7.61 -8.30 4.61
C ASP A 172 8.27 -9.43 5.42
N ALA A 173 9.17 -9.11 6.35
CA ALA A 173 9.87 -10.13 7.13
C ALA A 173 8.93 -11.08 7.91
N GLY A 174 7.80 -10.57 8.44
CA GLY A 174 6.86 -11.37 9.22
C GLY A 174 6.03 -12.31 8.34
N THR A 175 5.43 -11.75 7.29
CA THR A 175 4.60 -12.51 6.33
C THR A 175 5.44 -13.45 5.45
N ALA A 176 6.72 -13.16 5.21
CA ALA A 176 7.67 -14.06 4.58
C ALA A 176 7.90 -15.34 5.39
N ALA A 177 8.15 -15.20 6.70
CA ALA A 177 8.33 -16.34 7.60
C ALA A 177 7.04 -17.18 7.70
N GLU A 178 5.88 -16.52 7.73
CA GLU A 178 4.58 -17.19 7.72
C GLU A 178 4.38 -18.00 6.43
N ALA A 179 4.62 -17.42 5.25
CA ALA A 179 4.42 -18.12 3.99
C ALA A 179 5.35 -19.34 3.85
N ALA A 180 6.60 -19.21 4.31
CA ALA A 180 7.53 -20.33 4.42
C ALA A 180 7.01 -21.45 5.34
N ALA A 181 6.42 -21.08 6.48
CA ALA A 181 5.86 -22.03 7.43
C ALA A 181 4.62 -22.80 6.90
N HIS A 182 4.00 -22.30 5.82
CA HIS A 182 2.89 -22.93 5.09
C HIS A 182 3.35 -23.67 3.82
N GLY A 183 4.66 -23.80 3.59
CA GLY A 183 5.21 -24.65 2.54
C GLY A 183 5.79 -23.91 1.33
N ALA A 184 5.90 -22.58 1.37
CA ALA A 184 6.60 -21.85 0.32
C ALA A 184 8.10 -22.21 0.30
N ALA A 185 8.58 -22.69 -0.85
CA ALA A 185 9.98 -22.99 -1.10
C ALA A 185 10.77 -21.73 -1.54
N VAL A 186 10.09 -20.79 -2.20
CA VAL A 186 10.63 -19.50 -2.62
C VAL A 186 9.73 -18.38 -2.11
N VAL A 187 10.32 -17.37 -1.47
CA VAL A 187 9.61 -16.19 -0.97
C VAL A 187 10.09 -14.97 -1.72
N ILE A 188 9.17 -14.32 -2.44
CA ILE A 188 9.46 -13.20 -3.33
C ILE A 188 9.10 -11.89 -2.62
N VAL A 189 10.13 -11.09 -2.33
CA VAL A 189 9.98 -9.79 -1.64
C VAL A 189 10.46 -8.67 -2.56
N GLY A 190 9.52 -7.82 -2.99
CA GLY A 190 9.82 -6.63 -3.78
C GLY A 190 9.75 -5.37 -2.93
N GLY A 191 8.55 -4.78 -2.86
CA GLY A 191 8.30 -3.46 -2.27
C GLY A 191 8.91 -3.19 -0.90
N ALA A 192 8.86 -4.16 0.04
CA ALA A 192 9.43 -3.99 1.38
C ALA A 192 10.96 -3.74 1.35
N ILE A 193 11.69 -4.38 0.44
CA ILE A 193 13.13 -4.20 0.26
C ILE A 193 13.40 -2.99 -0.64
N VAL A 194 12.75 -2.91 -1.80
CA VAL A 194 13.01 -1.90 -2.84
C VAL A 194 12.67 -0.47 -2.37
N ARG A 195 11.69 -0.31 -1.48
CA ARG A 195 11.31 0.99 -0.90
C ARG A 195 11.97 1.27 0.44
N SER A 196 12.77 0.35 0.98
CA SER A 196 13.51 0.57 2.22
C SER A 196 14.57 1.67 2.04
N ALA A 197 14.85 2.40 3.13
CA ALA A 197 16.00 3.31 3.20
C ALA A 197 17.35 2.56 3.24
N ASP A 198 17.34 1.29 3.67
CA ASP A 198 18.48 0.37 3.70
C ASP A 198 18.02 -1.02 3.20
N PRO A 199 18.00 -1.24 1.88
CA PRO A 199 17.68 -2.53 1.27
C PRO A 199 18.52 -3.69 1.80
N ALA A 200 19.80 -3.48 2.14
CA ALA A 200 20.67 -4.53 2.67
C ALA A 200 20.24 -4.98 4.07
N ALA A 201 19.93 -4.03 4.96
CA ALA A 201 19.44 -4.33 6.30
C ALA A 201 18.06 -5.00 6.26
N GLU A 202 17.15 -4.53 5.41
CA GLU A 202 15.82 -5.15 5.31
C GLU A 202 15.90 -6.57 4.72
N THR A 203 16.77 -6.79 3.72
CA THR A 203 17.02 -8.14 3.18
C THR A 203 17.57 -9.09 4.27
N ARG A 204 18.52 -8.63 5.10
CA ARG A 204 19.02 -9.42 6.24
C ARG A 204 17.91 -9.78 7.22
N ARG A 205 17.00 -8.83 7.49
CA ARG A 205 15.87 -9.03 8.39
C ARG A 205 14.91 -10.10 7.88
N VAL A 206 14.55 -10.04 6.60
CA VAL A 206 13.72 -11.07 5.95
C VAL A 206 14.42 -12.43 5.99
N LYS A 207 15.71 -12.48 5.65
CA LYS A 207 16.49 -13.73 5.65
C LYS A 207 16.58 -14.35 7.05
N ALA A 208 16.76 -13.53 8.09
CA ALA A 208 16.76 -13.98 9.47
C ALA A 208 15.38 -14.53 9.89
N ALA A 209 14.29 -13.86 9.49
CA ALA A 209 12.93 -14.33 9.77
C ALA A 209 12.67 -15.70 9.12
N LEU A 210 13.04 -15.88 7.84
CA LEU A 210 12.95 -17.17 7.13
C LEU A 210 13.78 -18.28 7.79
N ALA A 211 14.93 -17.95 8.38
CA ALA A 211 15.77 -18.91 9.09
C ALA A 211 15.23 -19.29 10.48
N SER A 212 14.56 -18.36 11.16
CA SER A 212 14.03 -18.57 12.51
C SER A 212 12.87 -19.56 12.56
N GLY A 213 12.07 -19.62 11.49
CA GLY A 213 10.85 -20.43 11.45
C GLY A 213 9.77 -19.98 12.44
N GLU A 214 9.89 -18.79 13.03
CA GLU A 214 8.89 -18.24 13.95
C GLU A 214 7.57 -18.04 13.20
N ARG A 215 6.50 -18.65 13.73
CA ARG A 215 5.13 -18.45 13.24
C ARG A 215 4.54 -17.25 13.98
N PRO A 216 4.41 -16.07 13.36
CA PRO A 216 3.73 -14.97 14.02
C PRO A 216 2.29 -15.37 14.34
N VAL A 217 1.89 -15.22 15.60
CA VAL A 217 0.51 -15.49 16.03
C VAL A 217 -0.37 -14.37 15.51
N ARG A 218 -1.20 -14.63 14.49
CA ARG A 218 -2.17 -13.67 13.99
C ARG A 218 -3.26 -13.46 15.05
N LYS A 219 -3.36 -12.25 15.61
CA LYS A 219 -4.61 -11.82 16.22
C LYS A 219 -5.61 -11.58 15.08
N THR A 220 -6.76 -12.25 15.11
CA THR A 220 -7.87 -11.95 14.21
C THR A 220 -8.33 -10.51 14.48
N ARG A 221 -8.05 -9.61 13.53
CA ARG A 221 -8.45 -8.21 13.55
C ARG A 221 -9.63 -8.02 12.61
N SER A 222 -10.52 -7.11 12.96
CA SER A 222 -11.54 -6.63 12.03
C SER A 222 -10.92 -5.76 10.94
N ALA A 223 -11.60 -5.66 9.77
CA ALA A 223 -11.14 -4.81 8.68
C ALA A 223 -10.98 -3.34 9.12
N ASP A 224 -11.90 -2.83 9.95
CA ASP A 224 -11.85 -1.44 10.44
C ASP A 224 -10.66 -1.20 11.38
N GLU A 225 -10.27 -2.18 12.20
CA GLU A 225 -9.07 -2.08 13.04
C GLU A 225 -7.80 -2.00 12.18
N GLU A 226 -7.72 -2.82 11.12
CA GLU A 226 -6.58 -2.79 10.21
C GLU A 226 -6.49 -1.47 9.43
N ILE A 227 -7.62 -0.98 8.91
CA ILE A 227 -7.68 0.33 8.24
C ILE A 227 -7.23 1.44 9.20
N ARG A 228 -7.68 1.41 10.47
CA ARG A 228 -7.29 2.39 11.49
C ARG A 228 -5.79 2.38 11.74
N GLU A 229 -5.22 1.21 11.94
CA GLU A 229 -3.77 1.06 12.17
C GLU A 229 -2.98 1.62 10.99
N LEU A 230 -3.37 1.29 9.75
CA LEU A 230 -2.72 1.83 8.56
C LEU A 230 -2.78 3.36 8.51
N PHE A 231 -3.97 3.94 8.69
CA PHE A 231 -4.15 5.40 8.70
C PHE A 231 -3.42 6.10 9.84
N ALA A 232 -3.30 5.47 11.01
CA ALA A 232 -2.55 6.02 12.13
C ALA A 232 -1.05 6.22 11.82
N THR A 233 -0.53 5.51 10.83
CA THR A 233 0.89 5.59 10.46
C THR A 233 1.19 6.58 9.32
N VAL A 234 0.17 7.17 8.68
CA VAL A 234 0.33 8.06 7.53
C VAL A 234 -0.18 9.47 7.84
N SER A 235 0.20 10.44 7.00
CA SER A 235 -0.29 11.82 7.09
C SER A 235 -1.48 12.07 6.16
N ALA A 236 -2.28 13.09 6.44
CA ALA A 236 -3.35 13.52 5.54
C ALA A 236 -2.84 13.87 4.12
N PRO A 237 -1.65 14.51 3.95
CA PRO A 237 -0.95 14.61 2.66
C PRO A 237 -0.74 13.27 1.94
N ASN A 238 -0.26 12.23 2.64
CA ASN A 238 -0.08 10.92 2.02
C ASN A 238 -1.42 10.31 1.55
N VAL A 239 -2.50 10.53 2.31
CA VAL A 239 -3.85 10.06 1.93
C VAL A 239 -4.39 10.80 0.71
N THR A 240 -4.24 12.13 0.63
CA THR A 240 -4.68 12.88 -0.57
C THR A 240 -3.88 12.48 -1.81
N ASP A 241 -2.57 12.25 -1.69
CA ASP A 241 -1.75 11.79 -2.81
C ASP A 241 -2.16 10.38 -3.28
N ALA A 242 -2.46 9.47 -2.34
CA ALA A 242 -3.04 8.15 -2.64
C ALA A 242 -4.41 8.22 -3.35
N MET A 243 -5.14 9.32 -3.17
CA MET A 243 -6.42 9.60 -3.83
C MET A 243 -6.30 10.55 -5.04
N HIS A 244 -5.08 10.81 -5.54
CA HIS A 244 -4.81 11.72 -6.64
C HIS A 244 -5.28 13.17 -6.40
N ARG A 245 -4.93 13.71 -5.22
CA ARG A 245 -5.19 15.10 -4.80
C ARG A 245 -6.68 15.40 -4.60
N LYS A 246 -7.40 14.46 -3.96
CA LYS A 246 -8.86 14.55 -3.69
C LYS A 246 -9.18 14.25 -2.23
N GLY A 247 -10.39 14.60 -1.81
CA GLY A 247 -10.93 14.29 -0.47
C GLY A 247 -10.59 15.31 0.62
N ALA A 248 -9.68 16.25 0.38
CA ALA A 248 -9.33 17.29 1.36
C ALA A 248 -10.51 18.24 1.65
N MET A 249 -10.81 18.45 2.92
CA MET A 249 -11.78 19.44 3.40
C MET A 249 -11.18 20.86 3.41
N ILE A 250 -12.00 21.85 3.09
CA ILE A 250 -11.58 23.23 2.86
C ILE A 250 -11.81 24.08 4.09
N GLY A 251 -10.73 24.67 4.62
CA GLY A 251 -10.78 25.72 5.64
C GLY A 251 -11.13 25.22 7.05
N VAL A 252 -10.98 23.91 7.30
CA VAL A 252 -11.00 23.34 8.65
C VAL A 252 -9.57 23.18 9.15
N VAL A 253 -9.30 23.61 10.37
CA VAL A 253 -7.97 23.58 11.00
C VAL A 253 -8.04 22.89 12.36
N ALA A 254 -6.94 22.26 12.76
CA ALA A 254 -6.82 21.64 14.07
C ALA A 254 -6.89 22.72 15.17
N LEU A 255 -7.81 22.57 16.12
CA LEU A 255 -7.92 23.46 17.28
C LEU A 255 -6.76 23.25 18.27
N SER A 256 -6.29 22.01 18.34
CA SER A 256 -5.20 21.52 19.18
C SER A 256 -4.06 21.01 18.29
N PRO A 257 -2.91 21.70 18.24
CA PRO A 257 -1.75 21.26 17.48
C PRO A 257 -1.25 19.86 17.90
N GLY A 258 -0.62 19.15 16.98
CA GLY A 258 -0.02 17.84 17.20
C GLY A 258 -0.99 16.65 17.29
N LEU A 259 -2.30 16.89 17.37
CA LEU A 259 -3.29 15.81 17.45
C LEU A 259 -3.66 15.27 16.07
N ARG A 260 -3.93 13.96 16.03
CA ARG A 260 -4.35 13.24 14.83
C ARG A 260 -5.59 12.41 15.12
N MET A 261 -6.37 12.15 14.08
CA MET A 261 -7.52 11.25 14.15
C MET A 261 -7.66 10.45 12.88
N ALA A 262 -8.17 9.23 13.00
CA ALA A 262 -8.62 8.40 11.90
C ALA A 262 -9.81 7.56 12.36
N GLY A 263 -10.93 7.58 11.66
CA GLY A 263 -12.10 6.76 12.00
C GLY A 263 -13.29 6.94 11.05
N PRO A 264 -14.28 6.04 11.11
CA PRO A 264 -15.50 6.14 10.30
C PRO A 264 -16.37 7.33 10.74
N ALA A 265 -17.02 7.96 9.78
CA ALA A 265 -17.82 9.17 9.98
C ALA A 265 -19.20 8.85 10.56
N VAL A 266 -19.54 9.51 11.66
CA VAL A 266 -20.93 9.78 12.06
C VAL A 266 -21.25 11.19 11.57
N THR A 267 -22.05 11.27 10.51
CA THR A 267 -22.38 12.54 9.87
C THR A 267 -23.53 13.23 10.60
N VAL A 268 -23.43 14.55 10.71
CA VAL A 268 -24.45 15.38 11.35
C VAL A 268 -24.71 16.58 10.46
N GLN A 269 -25.93 16.66 9.92
CA GLN A 269 -26.46 17.88 9.33
C GLN A 269 -27.12 18.69 10.43
N THR A 270 -26.72 19.95 10.62
CA THR A 270 -27.44 20.88 11.49
C THR A 270 -27.59 22.25 10.84
N PHE A 271 -28.25 23.16 11.53
CA PHE A 271 -28.42 24.55 11.12
C PHE A 271 -27.51 25.43 11.98
N ALA A 272 -27.06 26.57 11.44
CA ALA A 272 -26.15 27.47 12.13
C ALA A 272 -26.67 27.83 13.54
N GLY A 273 -25.95 27.34 14.56
CA GLY A 273 -26.29 27.59 15.95
C GLY A 273 -27.39 26.69 16.53
N ASP A 274 -27.67 25.53 15.93
CA ASP A 274 -28.39 24.44 16.59
C ASP A 274 -27.39 23.37 17.05
N TRP A 275 -27.32 23.13 18.36
CA TRP A 275 -26.40 22.14 18.94
C TRP A 275 -27.08 20.81 19.31
N ALA A 276 -28.39 20.68 19.13
CA ALA A 276 -29.11 19.47 19.55
C ALA A 276 -28.62 18.21 18.82
N LYS A 277 -28.59 18.23 17.49
CA LYS A 277 -28.12 17.08 16.68
C LYS A 277 -26.63 16.79 16.86
N PRO A 278 -25.73 17.79 16.92
CA PRO A 278 -24.33 17.58 17.27
C PRO A 278 -24.15 16.82 18.60
N VAL A 279 -24.85 17.21 19.66
CA VAL A 279 -24.75 16.54 20.96
C VAL A 279 -25.39 15.15 20.94
N GLU A 280 -26.58 15.00 20.35
CA GLU A 280 -27.28 13.72 20.18
C GLU A 280 -26.43 12.71 19.38
N ALA A 281 -25.60 13.17 18.45
CA ALA A 281 -24.71 12.30 17.68
C ALA A 281 -23.69 11.54 18.53
N ILE A 282 -23.39 12.02 19.75
CA ILE A 282 -22.49 11.32 20.69
C ILE A 282 -23.13 10.01 21.15
N ASP A 283 -24.45 9.96 21.34
CA ASP A 283 -25.14 8.76 21.83
C ASP A 283 -25.09 7.63 20.80
N VAL A 284 -25.16 7.97 19.50
CA VAL A 284 -25.11 6.99 18.40
C VAL A 284 -23.69 6.59 18.02
N ALA A 285 -22.69 7.40 18.36
CA ALA A 285 -21.29 7.12 18.03
C ALA A 285 -20.76 5.90 18.79
N ARG A 286 -19.88 5.16 18.12
CA ARG A 286 -19.14 4.03 18.68
C ARG A 286 -17.71 4.47 19.02
N PRO A 287 -17.02 3.75 19.92
CA PRO A 287 -15.60 3.98 20.15
C PRO A 287 -14.82 3.92 18.84
N GLY A 288 -14.03 4.97 18.58
CA GLY A 288 -13.23 5.14 17.37
C GLY A 288 -13.93 5.88 16.23
N ASP A 289 -15.21 6.23 16.32
CA ASP A 289 -15.89 7.02 15.29
C ASP A 289 -15.40 8.47 15.28
N VAL A 290 -15.57 9.17 14.17
CA VAL A 290 -15.33 10.61 14.03
C VAL A 290 -16.65 11.31 13.76
N LEU A 291 -17.00 12.31 14.58
CA LEU A 291 -18.19 13.12 14.34
C LEU A 291 -17.88 14.15 13.24
N VAL A 292 -18.72 14.21 12.20
CA VAL A 292 -18.56 15.17 11.09
C VAL A 292 -19.80 16.05 11.02
N ILE A 293 -19.66 17.29 11.47
CA ILE A 293 -20.77 18.21 11.69
C ILE A 293 -20.76 19.30 10.61
N ASN A 294 -21.81 19.33 9.79
CA ASN A 294 -22.10 20.47 8.93
C ASN A 294 -22.94 21.52 9.68
N ASN A 295 -22.33 22.68 9.95
CA ASN A 295 -22.98 23.84 10.56
C ASN A 295 -23.06 25.03 9.58
N ASP A 296 -23.21 24.73 8.28
CA ASP A 296 -23.35 25.71 7.18
C ASP A 296 -22.18 26.72 7.09
N GLY A 297 -20.99 26.31 7.55
CA GLY A 297 -19.81 27.17 7.62
C GLY A 297 -19.92 28.34 8.62
N GLY A 298 -20.97 28.40 9.44
CA GLY A 298 -21.22 29.50 10.36
C GLY A 298 -20.14 29.61 11.45
N THR A 299 -19.42 30.74 11.48
CA THR A 299 -18.34 31.01 12.45
C THR A 299 -18.71 32.00 13.56
N HIS A 300 -19.89 32.62 13.50
CA HIS A 300 -20.37 33.59 14.49
C HIS A 300 -21.13 32.95 15.67
N VAL A 301 -21.46 31.66 15.56
CA VAL A 301 -22.17 30.85 16.55
C VAL A 301 -21.64 29.42 16.52
N SER A 302 -21.47 28.82 17.70
CA SER A 302 -20.88 27.48 17.83
C SER A 302 -21.91 26.43 18.24
N PRO A 303 -21.95 25.26 17.57
CA PRO A 303 -22.72 24.11 18.00
C PRO A 303 -21.95 23.19 18.97
N TRP A 304 -20.69 23.50 19.31
CA TRP A 304 -19.79 22.56 20.00
C TRP A 304 -18.85 23.25 20.99
N GLY A 305 -18.71 22.69 22.19
CA GLY A 305 -17.86 23.24 23.24
C GLY A 305 -17.29 22.17 24.17
N GLU A 306 -16.89 22.58 25.38
CA GLU A 306 -16.23 21.74 26.37
C GLU A 306 -17.07 20.50 26.71
N LEU A 307 -18.32 20.69 27.15
CA LEU A 307 -19.13 19.59 27.68
C LEU A 307 -19.43 18.52 26.62
N ALA A 308 -19.65 18.94 25.37
CA ALA A 308 -19.81 18.02 24.24
C ALA A 308 -18.51 17.25 23.97
N THR A 309 -17.36 17.92 24.07
CA THR A 309 -16.03 17.29 23.93
C THR A 309 -15.77 16.26 25.03
N LEU A 310 -16.08 16.57 26.29
CA LEU A 310 -15.95 15.64 27.41
C LEU A 310 -16.85 14.41 27.23
N SER A 311 -18.10 14.63 26.79
CA SER A 311 -19.03 13.53 26.51
C SER A 311 -18.54 12.64 25.36
N ALA A 312 -18.03 13.24 24.28
CA ALA A 312 -17.44 12.51 23.15
C ALA A 312 -16.19 11.71 23.58
N GLN A 313 -15.35 12.27 24.45
CA GLN A 313 -14.19 11.58 25.03
C GLN A 313 -14.62 10.34 25.84
N ASN A 314 -15.62 10.49 26.71
CA ASN A 314 -16.14 9.37 27.51
C ASN A 314 -16.73 8.26 26.63
N ARG A 315 -17.29 8.62 25.47
CA ARG A 315 -17.79 7.67 24.48
C ARG A 315 -16.68 7.01 23.64
N GLY A 316 -15.46 7.53 23.71
CA GLY A 316 -14.32 7.03 22.94
C GLY A 316 -14.31 7.50 21.49
N VAL A 317 -14.95 8.63 21.17
CA VAL A 317 -14.89 9.25 19.83
C VAL A 317 -13.43 9.61 19.50
N ALA A 318 -12.98 9.26 18.29
CA ALA A 318 -11.61 9.50 17.84
C ALA A 318 -11.33 10.97 17.50
N GLY A 319 -12.37 11.74 17.19
CA GLY A 319 -12.28 13.19 17.00
C GLY A 319 -13.55 13.80 16.40
N VAL A 320 -13.51 15.12 16.20
CA VAL A 320 -14.66 15.92 15.73
C VAL A 320 -14.22 16.85 14.62
N VAL A 321 -15.02 16.93 13.55
CA VAL A 321 -14.89 17.90 12.46
C VAL A 321 -16.13 18.78 12.45
N ILE A 322 -15.94 20.10 12.36
CA ILE A 322 -17.02 21.08 12.37
C ILE A 322 -16.83 22.03 11.17
N ASP A 323 -17.76 21.98 10.23
CA ASP A 323 -17.91 23.01 9.19
C ASP A 323 -18.57 24.26 9.80
N GLY A 324 -17.86 24.91 10.71
CA GLY A 324 -18.36 25.99 11.57
C GLY A 324 -17.40 26.29 12.73
N ALA A 325 -17.85 27.06 13.73
CA ALA A 325 -17.02 27.43 14.89
C ALA A 325 -17.12 26.46 16.08
N ALA A 326 -16.02 26.34 16.84
CA ALA A 326 -16.00 25.75 18.19
C ALA A 326 -15.91 26.84 19.27
N ARG A 327 -16.26 26.51 20.52
CA ARG A 327 -16.04 27.36 21.70
C ARG A 327 -15.29 26.60 22.81
N ASP A 328 -15.01 27.27 23.92
CA ASP A 328 -14.33 26.69 25.10
C ASP A 328 -12.95 26.10 24.75
N VAL A 329 -12.20 26.84 23.93
CA VAL A 329 -10.98 26.38 23.26
C VAL A 329 -9.90 25.90 24.22
N ASP A 330 -9.75 26.58 25.35
CA ASP A 330 -8.72 26.26 26.34
C ASP A 330 -9.04 24.97 27.08
N ASP A 331 -10.31 24.69 27.38
CA ASP A 331 -10.74 23.40 27.94
C ASP A 331 -10.58 22.26 26.92
N ILE A 332 -11.02 22.45 25.67
CA ILE A 332 -10.88 21.44 24.62
C ILE A 332 -9.40 21.05 24.43
N ARG A 333 -8.49 22.04 24.46
CA ARG A 333 -7.05 21.78 24.38
C ARG A 333 -6.53 20.94 25.55
N ARG A 334 -7.02 21.17 26.77
CA ARG A 334 -6.65 20.38 27.96
C ARG A 334 -7.12 18.92 27.87
N MET A 335 -8.22 18.65 27.17
CA MET A 335 -8.79 17.30 27.03
C MET A 335 -8.04 16.40 26.04
N HIS A 336 -7.17 16.96 25.19
CA HIS A 336 -6.42 16.21 24.17
C HIS A 336 -7.33 15.42 23.19
N VAL A 337 -8.52 15.94 22.91
CA VAL A 337 -9.42 15.41 21.88
C VAL A 337 -9.18 16.15 20.56
N PRO A 338 -8.96 15.46 19.43
CA PRO A 338 -8.82 16.11 18.13
C PRO A 338 -10.13 16.79 17.72
N VAL A 339 -10.12 18.12 17.63
CA VAL A 339 -11.24 18.92 17.12
C VAL A 339 -10.74 19.78 15.98
N PHE A 340 -11.42 19.69 14.83
CA PHE A 340 -11.13 20.44 13.62
C PHE A 340 -12.31 21.35 13.30
N CYS A 341 -12.07 22.64 13.11
CA CYS A 341 -13.14 23.61 12.89
C CYS A 341 -12.70 24.75 11.96
N ARG A 342 -13.66 25.52 11.42
CA ARG A 342 -13.36 26.72 10.62
C ARG A 342 -12.85 27.91 11.43
N GLY A 343 -13.20 27.95 12.70
CA GLY A 343 -12.86 29.07 13.56
C GLY A 343 -13.40 28.87 14.98
N THR A 344 -13.33 29.93 15.77
CA THR A 344 -13.72 29.91 17.18
C THR A 344 -14.60 31.10 17.51
N CYS A 345 -15.61 30.94 18.34
CA CYS A 345 -16.44 32.04 18.82
C CYS A 345 -16.98 31.76 20.24
N PRO A 346 -17.29 32.79 21.03
CA PRO A 346 -17.85 32.60 22.38
C PRO A 346 -19.36 32.31 22.36
N ASN A 347 -20.06 32.69 21.28
CA ASN A 347 -21.51 32.59 21.20
C ASN A 347 -21.95 31.13 21.06
N ALA A 348 -22.78 30.67 22.00
CA ALA A 348 -23.48 29.40 21.90
C ALA A 348 -24.70 29.51 20.98
N GLY A 349 -25.05 28.39 20.35
CA GLY A 349 -26.36 28.19 19.75
C GLY A 349 -27.47 27.85 20.75
N GLU A 350 -28.66 27.53 20.24
CA GLU A 350 -29.83 27.03 20.99
C GLU A 350 -30.16 25.59 20.54
N PRO A 351 -30.64 24.70 21.43
CA PRO A 351 -31.01 23.33 21.06
C PRO A 351 -32.39 23.31 20.41
N LYS A 352 -32.46 23.49 19.09
CA LYS A 352 -33.74 23.54 18.37
C LYS A 352 -34.19 22.16 17.89
N GLY A 353 -33.26 21.21 17.78
CA GLY A 353 -33.57 19.81 17.42
C GLY A 353 -33.65 19.56 15.91
N PHE A 354 -33.29 20.55 15.09
CA PHE A 354 -33.35 20.44 13.64
C PHE A 354 -32.09 19.81 13.05
N GLY A 355 -32.29 19.08 11.95
CA GLY A 355 -31.22 18.41 11.22
C GLY A 355 -31.32 16.89 11.30
N GLU A 356 -30.25 16.22 10.86
CA GLU A 356 -30.22 14.78 10.63
C GLU A 356 -28.88 14.21 11.09
N ILE A 357 -28.91 12.98 11.61
CA ILE A 357 -27.71 12.20 11.95
C ILE A 357 -27.68 10.99 11.02
N ASN A 358 -26.50 10.62 10.54
CA ASN A 358 -26.28 9.56 9.57
C ASN A 358 -26.98 9.77 8.22
N ALA A 359 -27.10 11.02 7.78
CA ALA A 359 -27.45 11.37 6.40
C ALA A 359 -26.18 11.68 5.58
N GLU A 360 -26.27 11.62 4.25
CA GLU A 360 -25.21 12.17 3.39
C GLU A 360 -25.20 13.70 3.49
N ILE A 361 -24.05 14.28 3.82
CA ILE A 361 -23.90 15.73 4.04
C ILE A 361 -22.83 16.32 3.13
N ARG A 362 -22.88 17.64 2.92
CA ARG A 362 -21.77 18.41 2.35
C ARG A 362 -21.08 19.18 3.47
N CYS A 363 -19.88 18.76 3.84
CA CYS A 363 -19.10 19.31 4.95
C CYS A 363 -17.76 19.80 4.42
N ALA A 364 -17.49 21.09 4.59
CA ALA A 364 -16.26 21.77 4.21
C ALA A 364 -15.82 21.49 2.77
N GLY A 365 -16.78 21.53 1.83
CA GLY A 365 -16.53 21.33 0.40
C GLY A 365 -16.53 19.86 -0.06
N GLN A 366 -16.60 18.88 0.86
CA GLN A 366 -16.66 17.45 0.53
C GLN A 366 -18.04 16.87 0.79
N ALA A 367 -18.45 15.88 -0.02
CA ALA A 367 -19.56 15.01 0.30
C ALA A 367 -19.08 13.94 1.30
N VAL A 368 -19.84 13.69 2.36
CA VAL A 368 -19.51 12.73 3.41
C VAL A 368 -20.71 11.84 3.65
N ARG A 369 -20.52 10.53 3.50
CA ARG A 369 -21.53 9.52 3.82
C ARG A 369 -21.24 8.88 5.17
N PRO A 370 -22.26 8.41 5.89
CA PRO A 370 -22.05 7.66 7.12
C PRO A 370 -21.14 6.46 6.89
N GLY A 371 -20.10 6.34 7.72
CA GLY A 371 -19.07 5.31 7.62
C GLY A 371 -17.90 5.62 6.69
N ASP A 372 -17.93 6.72 5.92
CA ASP A 372 -16.73 7.19 5.20
C ASP A 372 -15.60 7.46 6.21
N TRP A 373 -14.36 7.18 5.84
CA TRP A 373 -13.22 7.34 6.73
C TRP A 373 -12.73 8.78 6.74
N ILE A 374 -12.53 9.32 7.94
CA ILE A 374 -12.05 10.68 8.18
C ILE A 374 -10.65 10.58 8.75
N VAL A 375 -9.68 11.18 8.05
CA VAL A 375 -8.28 11.24 8.49
C VAL A 375 -7.91 12.70 8.70
N GLY A 376 -7.44 13.06 9.89
CA GLY A 376 -7.08 14.43 10.25
C GLY A 376 -5.70 14.51 10.89
N ASP A 377 -4.90 15.47 10.46
CA ASP A 377 -3.65 15.90 11.09
C ASP A 377 -3.48 17.43 10.97
N GLU A 378 -2.32 17.97 11.35
CA GLU A 378 -2.08 19.42 11.31
C GLU A 378 -2.27 20.06 9.93
N SER A 379 -2.17 19.30 8.84
CA SER A 379 -2.39 19.80 7.48
C SER A 379 -3.87 19.99 7.14
N GLY A 380 -4.77 19.36 7.90
CA GLY A 380 -6.21 19.42 7.70
C GLY A 380 -6.88 18.05 7.78
N VAL A 381 -8.04 17.93 7.13
CA VAL A 381 -8.90 16.74 7.18
C VAL A 381 -9.15 16.21 5.77
N VAL A 382 -9.14 14.89 5.60
CA VAL A 382 -9.41 14.19 4.34
C VAL A 382 -10.54 13.18 4.53
N VAL A 383 -11.47 13.15 3.58
CA VAL A 383 -12.56 12.18 3.48
C VAL A 383 -12.18 11.08 2.51
N VAL A 384 -12.30 9.84 2.96
CA VAL A 384 -12.04 8.63 2.18
C VAL A 384 -13.32 7.80 2.09
N PRO A 385 -13.84 7.52 0.88
CA PRO A 385 -15.01 6.66 0.71
C PRO A 385 -14.83 5.31 1.40
N ARG A 386 -15.81 4.87 2.19
CA ARG A 386 -15.72 3.61 2.97
C ARG A 386 -15.39 2.39 2.11
N GLU A 387 -15.92 2.35 0.89
CA GLU A 387 -15.72 1.25 -0.05
C GLU A 387 -14.27 1.12 -0.53
N ARG A 388 -13.50 2.21 -0.40
CA ARG A 388 -12.09 2.30 -0.83
C ARG A 388 -11.13 2.53 0.33
N ALA A 389 -11.61 2.50 1.58
CA ALA A 389 -10.81 2.88 2.73
C ALA A 389 -9.56 2.01 2.90
N TYR A 390 -9.70 0.70 2.76
CA TYR A 390 -8.57 -0.24 2.82
C TYR A 390 -7.57 -0.03 1.67
N GLU A 391 -8.05 0.08 0.43
CA GLU A 391 -7.23 0.39 -0.76
C GLU A 391 -6.43 1.68 -0.57
N VAL A 392 -7.09 2.76 -0.15
CA VAL A 392 -6.48 4.08 0.05
C VAL A 392 -5.49 4.07 1.21
N ALA A 393 -5.81 3.40 2.32
CA ALA A 393 -4.90 3.30 3.47
C ALA A 393 -3.58 2.60 3.06
N ARG A 394 -3.66 1.48 2.34
CA ARG A 394 -2.49 0.76 1.82
C ARG A 394 -1.70 1.61 0.81
N ARG A 395 -2.39 2.34 -0.08
CA ARG A 395 -1.74 3.28 -1.02
C ARG A 395 -1.04 4.42 -0.31
N ALA A 396 -1.64 4.98 0.74
CA ALA A 396 -1.04 6.06 1.53
C ALA A 396 0.24 5.59 2.23
N VAL A 397 0.28 4.34 2.72
CA VAL A 397 1.50 3.73 3.26
C VAL A 397 2.60 3.65 2.20
N MET A 398 2.27 3.22 0.98
CA MET A 398 3.25 3.18 -0.12
C MET A 398 3.78 4.58 -0.50
N VAL A 399 2.92 5.61 -0.47
CA VAL A 399 3.35 7.01 -0.68
C VAL A 399 4.36 7.39 0.39
N ARG A 400 4.06 7.15 1.68
CA ARG A 400 4.98 7.43 2.79
C ARG A 400 6.31 6.69 2.66
N GLU A 401 6.29 5.40 2.35
CA GLU A 401 7.53 4.61 2.14
C GLU A 401 8.39 5.18 1.02
N THR A 402 7.75 5.58 -0.08
CA THR A 402 8.44 6.21 -1.22
C THR A 402 9.06 7.55 -0.79
N GLU A 403 8.33 8.36 -0.01
CA GLU A 403 8.84 9.61 0.54
C GLU A 403 9.99 9.42 1.52
N GLU A 404 9.94 8.41 2.40
CA GLU A 404 11.05 8.10 3.33
C GLU A 404 12.33 7.77 2.57
N ARG A 405 12.23 6.94 1.53
CA ARG A 405 13.37 6.64 0.67
C ARG A 405 13.92 7.89 -0.01
N VAL A 406 13.06 8.71 -0.61
CA VAL A 406 13.47 9.99 -1.25
C VAL A 406 14.12 10.91 -0.22
N ARG A 407 13.59 10.95 1.01
CA ARG A 407 14.14 11.74 2.11
C ARG A 407 15.55 11.29 2.49
N GLU A 408 15.81 10.00 2.49
CA GLU A 408 17.14 9.46 2.78
C GLU A 408 18.14 9.81 1.67
N GLU A 409 17.75 9.70 0.40
CA GLU A 409 18.60 10.14 -0.72
C GLU A 409 18.91 11.64 -0.64
N ILE A 410 17.95 12.46 -0.22
CA ILE A 410 18.15 13.89 0.02
C ILE A 410 19.13 14.12 1.18
N ARG A 411 19.01 13.37 2.28
CA ARG A 411 19.97 13.44 3.40
C ARG A 411 21.39 13.06 2.98
N ARG A 412 21.54 12.15 2.01
CA ARG A 412 22.82 11.74 1.41
C ARG A 412 23.40 12.78 0.44
N GLY A 413 22.72 13.90 0.22
CA GLY A 413 23.23 15.05 -0.54
C GLY A 413 22.60 15.25 -1.92
N SER A 414 21.67 14.39 -2.34
CA SER A 414 20.92 14.59 -3.58
C SER A 414 19.88 15.71 -3.42
N THR A 415 19.57 16.43 -4.49
CA THR A 415 18.42 17.34 -4.50
C THR A 415 17.15 16.59 -4.87
N LEU A 416 15.98 17.06 -4.42
CA LEU A 416 14.70 16.46 -4.80
C LEU A 416 14.50 16.42 -6.32
N ALA A 417 15.00 17.42 -7.05
CA ALA A 417 14.93 17.47 -8.51
C ALA A 417 15.77 16.37 -9.18
N ALA A 418 16.94 16.06 -8.61
CA ALA A 418 17.79 14.99 -9.10
C ALA A 418 17.18 13.61 -8.82
N VAL A 419 16.70 13.37 -7.59
CA VAL A 419 16.10 12.09 -7.18
C VAL A 419 14.84 11.78 -7.99
N SER A 420 14.02 12.79 -8.29
CA SER A 420 12.77 12.64 -9.03
C SER A 420 12.94 12.76 -10.54
N GLU A 421 14.18 12.81 -11.06
CA GLU A 421 14.52 13.04 -12.48
C GLU A 421 13.72 14.18 -13.15
N LEU A 422 13.38 15.25 -12.42
CA LEU A 422 12.46 16.28 -12.93
C LEU A 422 13.00 16.97 -14.20
N LEU A 423 14.32 17.01 -14.36
CA LEU A 423 15.00 17.57 -15.53
C LEU A 423 14.82 16.74 -16.82
N LYS A 424 14.38 15.47 -16.73
CA LYS A 424 14.05 14.64 -17.89
C LYS A 424 12.79 15.14 -18.61
N TRP A 425 11.92 15.82 -17.89
CA TRP A 425 10.66 16.40 -18.37
C TRP A 425 10.81 17.86 -18.80
N GLU A 426 11.95 18.50 -18.51
CA GLU A 426 12.25 19.78 -19.09
C GLU A 426 12.50 19.62 -20.59
N LYS A 427 11.78 20.39 -21.42
CA LYS A 427 12.13 20.53 -22.83
C LYS A 427 13.57 20.99 -22.90
N ARG A 428 14.48 20.13 -23.38
CA ARG A 428 15.85 20.51 -23.75
C ARG A 428 15.73 21.73 -24.67
N ARG A 429 16.03 22.92 -24.14
CA ARG A 429 16.28 24.09 -24.99
C ARG A 429 17.50 23.71 -25.79
N GLY A 430 17.29 23.43 -27.09
CA GLY A 430 18.36 23.03 -27.99
C GLY A 430 19.55 23.97 -27.78
N SER A 431 20.72 23.38 -27.60
CA SER A 431 22.00 24.07 -27.65
C SER A 431 22.03 24.91 -28.93
N GLY A 432 21.80 26.21 -28.77
CA GLY A 432 21.98 27.19 -29.83
C GLY A 432 23.47 27.34 -30.09
N GLU A 433 24.02 26.46 -30.92
CA GLU A 433 25.21 26.76 -31.70
C GLU A 433 24.76 27.45 -33.00
N GLY A 434 25.25 28.66 -33.22
CA GLY A 434 25.34 29.27 -34.56
C GLY A 434 24.45 30.48 -34.82
N ARG A 435 24.87 31.66 -34.36
CA ARG A 435 25.14 32.84 -35.21
C ARG A 435 25.96 33.88 -34.48
#